data_AF-A0A9P8VW70-F1
#
_entry.id   AF-A0A9P8VW70-F1
#
_cell.length_a   1.000
_cell.length_b   1.000
_cell.length_c   1.000
_cell.angle_alpha   90.00
_cell.angle_beta   90.00
_cell.angle_gamma   90.00
#
_symmetry.space_group_name_H-M   'P 1'
#
loop_
_entity.id
_entity.type
_entity.pdbx_description
1 polymer ?
#
loop_
_entity_poly.entity_id
_entity_poly.type
_entity_poly.pdbx_seq_one_letter_code
_entity_poly.pdbx_strand_id
1 'polypeptide(L)'
;MASTMPKKILFFTNSDYGQANVVLATIYELMMLAKDVEIHLASFEGIHQTTLETSQLAQNNSPGKPPARLIFHTLRGRSQFEAAAGPDVDIFEAYDRPPTFTNAARTILRIDGIMQPWSPDEFADLYQQSLDLAEQVKPDLTVVEPLFTPALTLCNHLGIKWIVLSPNTIKDFAIPMQPRLAALWKYPIVCSGMPFPLPASLIPVNIALNFVAGYMLLTSQRVKKAQEFLKTRFGQDIQLMTANELGVLKPAPAGLRILVANSAELDYPFDVLPSHVVPCGPIVRASRKLDTVDQSLEQWLSRGPTLCVNLGSHLEMTTSEAAEMAAAFRQFLDKADVAKLSASRQIQILWKLKLKGVEDGNSTPGDDDVYHDIRKFLGREMEHDQVRLTSWVTAEPKSVLESGHVICSVNHGGASSFNEALCAGVPQLVLPGWADCYDFANRAELLGIGRWGNKTAKPRWEEKELCEALEEVILGPQAEEIQLRAKELARKYPESSGRRMAAKVLLDAW
;
A
#
# COMPACT_ATOMS: atom_id res chain seq x y z
N MET A 1 -31.73 28.04 20.38
CA MET A 1 -30.99 26.77 20.27
C MET A 1 -29.53 27.14 20.12
N ALA A 2 -28.66 26.77 21.07
CA ALA A 2 -27.24 27.06 20.96
C ALA A 2 -26.69 26.24 19.78
N SER A 3 -26.18 26.91 18.76
CA SER A 3 -25.44 26.28 17.68
C SER A 3 -24.21 25.63 18.28
N THR A 4 -24.23 24.32 18.51
CA THR A 4 -23.03 23.57 18.91
C THR A 4 -22.01 23.72 17.80
N MET A 5 -20.81 24.23 18.12
CA MET A 5 -19.74 24.32 17.13
C MET A 5 -19.46 22.93 16.54
N PRO A 6 -19.18 22.81 15.23
CA PRO A 6 -18.90 21.52 14.61
C PRO A 6 -17.65 20.91 15.25
N LYS A 7 -17.67 19.59 15.47
CA LYS A 7 -16.49 18.88 15.96
C LYS A 7 -15.39 18.88 14.92
N LYS A 8 -14.13 18.94 15.33
CA LYS A 8 -12.99 19.04 14.41
C LYS A 8 -12.11 17.79 14.46
N ILE A 9 -11.92 17.13 13.32
CA ILE A 9 -10.90 16.08 13.16
C ILE A 9 -9.71 16.69 12.41
N LEU A 10 -8.50 16.52 12.94
CA LEU A 10 -7.26 16.87 12.24
C LEU A 10 -6.49 15.61 11.85
N PHE A 11 -6.32 15.38 10.57
CA PHE A 11 -5.51 14.31 10.00
C PHE A 11 -4.11 14.82 9.68
N PHE A 12 -3.09 14.03 10.02
CA PHE A 12 -1.72 14.21 9.55
C PHE A 12 -1.28 12.99 8.73
N THR A 13 -0.83 13.22 7.51
CA THR A 13 -0.37 12.14 6.62
C THR A 13 0.67 12.61 5.61
N ASN A 14 1.52 11.70 5.16
CA ASN A 14 2.43 11.91 4.03
C ASN A 14 1.67 12.00 2.70
N SER A 15 2.30 12.59 1.67
CA SER A 15 1.73 12.67 0.31
C SER A 15 1.92 11.40 -0.51
N ASP A 16 2.64 10.42 0.02
CA ASP A 16 2.89 9.15 -0.65
C ASP A 16 1.59 8.34 -0.72
N TYR A 17 1.18 7.92 -1.92
CA TYR A 17 -0.12 7.25 -2.11
C TYR A 17 -0.28 6.00 -1.24
N GLY A 18 0.81 5.26 -0.98
CA GLY A 18 0.79 4.11 -0.07
C GLY A 18 0.37 4.46 1.37
N GLN A 19 0.59 5.71 1.77
CA GLN A 19 0.20 6.26 3.08
C GLN A 19 -1.13 7.02 3.01
N ALA A 20 -1.27 7.93 2.05
CA ALA A 20 -2.40 8.85 1.95
C ALA A 20 -3.73 8.16 1.58
N ASN A 21 -3.70 7.04 0.84
CA ASN A 21 -4.92 6.44 0.30
C ASN A 21 -5.93 6.03 1.37
N VAL A 22 -5.48 5.45 2.49
CA VAL A 22 -6.39 5.02 3.58
C VAL A 22 -6.97 6.21 4.34
N VAL A 23 -6.21 7.30 4.45
CA VAL A 23 -6.66 8.57 5.04
C VAL A 23 -7.72 9.20 4.16
N LEU A 24 -7.46 9.34 2.85
CA LEU A 24 -8.42 9.88 1.88
C LEU A 24 -9.69 9.02 1.78
N ALA A 25 -9.56 7.69 1.80
CA ALA A 25 -10.70 6.78 1.81
C ALA A 25 -11.60 6.97 3.04
N THR A 26 -10.97 7.16 4.21
CA THR A 26 -11.68 7.39 5.48
C THR A 26 -12.34 8.77 5.50
N ILE A 27 -11.64 9.82 5.03
CA ILE A 27 -12.18 11.18 4.89
C ILE A 27 -13.38 11.19 3.95
N TYR A 28 -13.30 10.53 2.80
CA TYR A 28 -14.43 10.39 1.88
C TYR A 28 -15.68 9.88 2.61
N GLU A 29 -15.54 8.81 3.39
CA GLU A 29 -16.68 8.22 4.09
C GLU A 29 -17.15 9.07 5.28
N LEU A 30 -16.25 9.77 5.98
CA LEU A 30 -16.62 10.76 6.99
C LEU A 30 -17.47 11.87 6.39
N MET A 31 -17.12 12.37 5.20
CA MET A 31 -17.92 13.40 4.51
C MET A 31 -19.32 12.92 4.13
N MET A 32 -19.48 11.62 3.87
CA MET A 32 -20.77 10.99 3.55
C MET A 32 -21.65 10.78 4.79
N LEU A 33 -21.03 10.49 5.94
CA LEU A 33 -21.70 10.09 7.18
C LEU A 33 -21.97 11.26 8.14
N ALA A 34 -21.00 12.16 8.31
CA ALA A 34 -21.03 13.20 9.31
C ALA A 34 -21.63 14.50 8.76
N LYS A 35 -22.60 15.08 9.49
CA LYS A 35 -23.24 16.35 9.12
C LYS A 35 -22.60 17.56 9.82
N ASP A 36 -22.07 17.34 11.03
CA ASP A 36 -21.60 18.40 11.93
C ASP A 36 -20.12 18.20 12.32
N VAL A 37 -19.30 17.81 11.34
CA VAL A 37 -17.85 17.63 11.52
C VAL A 37 -17.10 18.48 10.49
N GLU A 38 -16.15 19.27 10.97
CA GLU A 38 -15.14 19.95 10.17
C GLU A 38 -13.89 19.07 10.09
N ILE A 39 -13.48 18.73 8.87
CA ILE A 39 -12.37 17.80 8.62
C ILE A 39 -11.19 18.62 8.12
N HIS A 40 -10.06 18.49 8.80
CA HIS A 40 -8.80 19.10 8.41
C HIS A 40 -7.81 18.02 7.99
N LEU A 41 -7.16 18.21 6.84
CA LEU A 41 -6.10 17.33 6.36
C LEU A 41 -4.82 18.13 6.22
N ALA A 42 -3.83 17.83 7.05
CA ALA A 42 -2.47 18.36 6.95
C ALA A 42 -1.58 17.36 6.20
N SER A 43 -1.07 17.78 5.04
CA SER A 43 -0.19 16.98 4.20
C SER A 43 0.61 17.87 3.24
N PHE A 44 1.38 17.27 2.33
CA PHE A 44 2.22 17.97 1.36
C PHE A 44 1.46 18.21 0.05
N GLU A 45 1.94 19.17 -0.75
CA GLU A 45 1.25 19.63 -1.97
C GLU A 45 0.90 18.51 -2.96
N GLY A 46 1.70 17.42 -2.99
CA GLY A 46 1.53 16.29 -3.92
C GLY A 46 0.16 15.60 -3.87
N ILE A 47 -0.62 15.73 -2.79
CA ILE A 47 -1.98 15.15 -2.69
C ILE A 47 -3.10 16.19 -2.62
N HIS A 48 -2.80 17.46 -2.84
CA HIS A 48 -3.80 18.53 -2.76
C HIS A 48 -4.91 18.33 -3.82
N GLN A 49 -4.53 18.10 -5.09
CA GLN A 49 -5.48 17.83 -6.17
C GLN A 49 -6.34 16.59 -5.88
N THR A 50 -5.72 15.52 -5.42
CA THR A 50 -6.40 14.27 -5.03
C THR A 50 -7.40 14.49 -3.87
N THR A 51 -7.09 15.39 -2.95
CA THR A 51 -7.98 15.79 -1.86
C THR A 51 -9.22 16.52 -2.38
N LEU A 52 -9.05 17.43 -3.36
CA LEU A 52 -10.16 18.12 -4.02
C LEU A 52 -11.08 17.12 -4.75
N GLU A 53 -10.51 16.16 -5.46
CA GLU A 53 -11.26 15.11 -6.15
C GLU A 53 -12.03 14.22 -5.18
N THR A 54 -11.43 13.87 -4.04
CA THR A 54 -12.08 13.13 -2.95
C THR A 54 -13.29 13.88 -2.41
N SER A 55 -13.13 15.18 -2.18
CA SER A 55 -14.21 16.08 -1.71
C SER A 55 -15.35 16.16 -2.73
N GLN A 56 -15.03 16.38 -4.01
CA GLN A 56 -16.02 16.45 -5.09
C GLN A 56 -16.78 15.12 -5.26
N LEU A 57 -16.08 13.99 -5.19
CA LEU A 57 -16.70 12.67 -5.30
C LEU A 57 -17.68 12.42 -4.15
N ALA A 58 -17.31 12.77 -2.92
CA ALA A 58 -18.19 12.64 -1.76
C ALA A 58 -19.44 13.52 -1.90
N GLN A 59 -19.29 14.76 -2.37
CA GLN A 59 -20.41 15.67 -2.63
C GLN A 59 -21.39 15.12 -3.67
N ASN A 60 -20.85 14.61 -4.79
CA ASN A 60 -21.67 14.05 -5.87
C ASN A 60 -22.44 12.80 -5.41
N ASN A 61 -21.86 12.00 -4.51
CA ASN A 61 -22.48 10.78 -4.00
C ASN A 61 -23.43 11.01 -2.80
N SER A 62 -23.51 12.23 -2.27
CA SER A 62 -24.46 12.63 -1.21
C SER A 62 -25.32 13.84 -1.62
N PRO A 63 -26.12 13.75 -2.71
CA PRO A 63 -26.94 14.86 -3.15
C PRO A 63 -27.98 15.25 -2.08
N GLY A 64 -28.10 16.55 -1.81
CA GLY A 64 -29.10 17.11 -0.89
C GLY A 64 -28.70 17.15 0.60
N LYS A 65 -27.46 16.83 0.96
CA LYS A 65 -26.89 17.08 2.29
C LYS A 65 -25.90 18.25 2.23
N PRO A 66 -25.86 19.15 3.25
CA PRO A 66 -24.75 20.10 3.35
C PRO A 66 -23.45 19.29 3.51
N PRO A 67 -22.43 19.54 2.68
CA PRO A 67 -21.22 18.74 2.73
C PRO A 67 -20.44 19.04 4.01
N ALA A 68 -19.90 17.99 4.65
CA ALA A 68 -18.86 18.17 5.65
C ALA A 68 -17.71 18.97 5.00
N ARG A 69 -17.19 19.96 5.70
CA ARG A 69 -16.16 20.85 5.16
C ARG A 69 -14.79 20.17 5.29
N LEU A 70 -14.18 19.84 4.16
CA LEU A 70 -12.78 19.37 4.10
C LEU A 70 -11.85 20.57 3.84
N ILE A 71 -10.91 20.79 4.75
CA ILE A 71 -9.93 21.88 4.69
C ILE A 71 -8.53 21.26 4.58
N PHE A 72 -7.83 21.57 3.50
CA PHE A 72 -6.46 21.13 3.28
C PHE A 72 -5.47 22.15 3.86
N HIS A 73 -4.47 21.66 4.58
CA HIS A 73 -3.36 22.46 5.12
C HIS A 73 -2.05 21.95 4.53
N THR A 74 -1.40 22.77 3.71
CA THR A 74 -0.13 22.40 3.08
C THR A 74 1.04 22.52 4.07
N LEU A 75 1.70 21.40 4.33
CA LEU A 75 2.96 21.30 5.04
C LEU A 75 4.12 21.59 4.07
N ARG A 76 5.16 22.24 4.58
CA ARG A 76 6.37 22.61 3.83
C ARG A 76 7.54 21.71 4.23
N GLY A 77 8.23 21.19 3.23
CA GLY A 77 9.36 20.27 3.40
C GLY A 77 9.21 19.06 2.48
N ARG A 78 10.08 18.06 2.69
CA ARG A 78 10.01 16.78 1.98
C ARG A 78 9.02 15.85 2.67
N SER A 79 8.21 15.15 1.90
CA SER A 79 7.41 14.02 2.36
C SER A 79 8.29 12.83 2.76
N GLN A 80 7.70 11.80 3.38
CA GLN A 80 8.44 10.66 3.90
C GLN A 80 9.24 9.91 2.82
N PHE A 81 8.65 9.57 1.67
CA PHE A 81 9.44 8.90 0.62
C PHE A 81 10.46 9.85 0.00
N GLU A 82 10.15 11.13 -0.23
CA GLU A 82 11.12 12.10 -0.77
C GLU A 82 12.33 12.24 0.16
N ALA A 83 12.11 12.20 1.47
CA ALA A 83 13.18 12.21 2.46
C ALA A 83 13.94 10.87 2.46
N ALA A 84 13.24 9.74 2.40
CA ALA A 84 13.83 8.38 2.40
C ALA A 84 14.57 8.01 1.09
N ALA A 85 14.25 8.69 -0.01
CA ALA A 85 14.95 8.57 -1.28
C ALA A 85 16.30 9.30 -1.28
N GLY A 86 16.55 10.17 -0.29
CA GLY A 86 17.80 10.90 -0.17
C GLY A 86 19.00 9.97 0.06
N PRO A 87 20.22 10.42 -0.24
CA PRO A 87 21.45 9.62 -0.16
C PRO A 87 21.75 9.10 1.26
N ASP A 88 21.18 9.73 2.28
CA ASP A 88 21.36 9.34 3.68
C ASP A 88 20.62 8.04 4.05
N VAL A 89 19.55 7.69 3.32
CA VAL A 89 18.74 6.49 3.56
C VAL A 89 18.89 5.52 2.38
N ASP A 90 18.73 6.03 1.16
CA ASP A 90 18.82 5.31 -0.11
C ASP A 90 18.02 3.99 -0.10
N ILE A 91 16.70 4.15 0.03
CA ILE A 91 15.78 3.02 0.19
C ILE A 91 15.56 2.23 -1.11
N PHE A 92 15.61 2.89 -2.26
CA PHE A 92 15.36 2.26 -3.56
C PHE A 92 16.49 1.29 -3.95
N GLU A 93 17.75 1.62 -3.64
CA GLU A 93 18.87 0.69 -3.86
C GLU A 93 18.72 -0.57 -3.00
N ALA A 94 18.12 -0.46 -1.81
CA ALA A 94 17.84 -1.63 -0.97
C ALA A 94 16.74 -2.52 -1.56
N TYR A 95 15.71 -1.92 -2.19
CA TYR A 95 14.59 -2.63 -2.80
C TYR A 95 14.96 -3.38 -4.08
N ASP A 96 16.00 -2.93 -4.79
CA ASP A 96 16.49 -3.59 -6.01
C ASP A 96 17.29 -4.88 -5.74
N ARG A 97 17.63 -5.16 -4.48
CA ARG A 97 18.50 -6.29 -4.11
C ARG A 97 17.69 -7.57 -3.80
N PRO A 98 18.16 -8.75 -4.22
CA PRO A 98 17.59 -10.02 -3.79
C PRO A 98 17.58 -10.16 -2.27
N PRO A 99 16.49 -10.65 -1.66
CA PRO A 99 16.34 -10.76 -0.21
C PRO A 99 17.11 -11.97 0.35
N THR A 100 18.43 -12.03 0.08
CA THR A 100 19.36 -12.95 0.75
C THR A 100 19.51 -12.54 2.21
N PHE A 101 20.02 -13.43 3.07
CA PHE A 101 20.27 -13.10 4.48
C PHE A 101 21.02 -11.77 4.66
N THR A 102 22.13 -11.59 3.93
CA THR A 102 22.96 -10.38 4.02
C THR A 102 22.22 -9.13 3.56
N ASN A 103 21.47 -9.20 2.45
CA ASN A 103 20.74 -8.06 1.92
C ASN A 103 19.52 -7.71 2.77
N ALA A 104 18.80 -8.72 3.28
CA ALA A 104 17.71 -8.53 4.23
C ALA A 104 18.23 -7.89 5.52
N ALA A 105 19.34 -8.37 6.09
CA ALA A 105 19.97 -7.76 7.26
C ALA A 105 20.37 -6.29 7.02
N ARG A 106 20.99 -5.98 5.87
CA ARG A 106 21.33 -4.59 5.49
C ARG A 106 20.08 -3.71 5.38
N THR A 107 19.00 -4.23 4.81
CA THR A 107 17.73 -3.51 4.66
C THR A 107 17.10 -3.25 6.03
N ILE A 108 17.07 -4.26 6.90
CA ILE A 108 16.57 -4.14 8.28
C ILE A 108 17.34 -3.07 9.06
N LEU A 109 18.66 -3.03 8.92
CA LEU A 109 19.52 -2.02 9.57
C LEU A 109 19.24 -0.59 9.09
N ARG A 110 18.54 -0.39 7.96
CA ARG A 110 18.16 0.92 7.40
C ARG A 110 16.69 1.30 7.65
N ILE A 111 15.89 0.44 8.27
CA ILE A 111 14.45 0.71 8.52
C ILE A 111 14.23 1.97 9.36
N ASP A 112 15.17 2.33 10.25
CA ASP A 112 15.10 3.58 11.02
C ASP A 112 15.06 4.82 10.11
N GLY A 113 15.71 4.77 8.94
CA GLY A 113 15.66 5.78 7.90
C GLY A 113 14.33 5.83 7.15
N ILE A 114 13.52 4.78 7.20
CA ILE A 114 12.15 4.82 6.67
C ILE A 114 11.22 5.47 7.71
N MET A 115 11.40 5.12 8.98
CA MET A 115 10.56 5.62 10.07
C MET A 115 10.87 7.07 10.46
N GLN A 116 12.10 7.53 10.27
CA GLN A 116 12.53 8.91 10.54
C GLN A 116 13.51 9.37 9.44
N PRO A 117 13.05 9.60 8.20
CA PRO A 117 13.94 9.92 7.07
C PRO A 117 14.53 11.33 7.10
N TRP A 118 13.92 12.24 7.86
CA TRP A 118 14.29 13.65 7.89
C TRP A 118 15.60 13.91 8.63
N SER A 119 16.33 14.93 8.23
CA SER A 119 17.38 15.50 9.08
C SER A 119 16.78 16.06 10.39
N PRO A 120 17.59 16.28 11.45
CA PRO A 120 17.08 16.85 12.70
C PRO A 120 16.37 18.20 12.53
N ASP A 121 16.87 19.08 11.66
CA ASP A 121 16.26 20.37 11.35
C ASP A 121 14.92 20.23 10.62
N GLU A 122 14.88 19.43 9.55
CA GLU A 122 13.64 19.17 8.81
C GLU A 122 12.58 18.54 9.70
N PHE A 123 12.97 17.60 10.56
CA PHE A 123 12.06 16.99 11.52
C PHE A 123 11.50 18.03 12.50
N ALA A 124 12.36 18.88 13.07
CA ALA A 124 11.95 19.92 14.00
C ALA A 124 11.03 20.97 13.34
N ASP A 125 11.28 21.32 12.09
CA ASP A 125 10.44 22.26 11.35
C ASP A 125 9.07 21.65 11.02
N LEU A 126 9.00 20.37 10.66
CA LEU A 126 7.72 19.65 10.49
C LEU A 126 6.97 19.48 11.80
N TYR A 127 7.69 19.24 12.91
CA TYR A 127 7.12 19.19 14.24
C TYR A 127 6.49 20.54 14.63
N GLN A 128 7.22 21.65 14.41
CA GLN A 128 6.71 22.99 14.69
C GLN A 128 5.48 23.31 13.83
N GLN A 129 5.49 23.00 12.54
CA GLN A 129 4.31 23.18 11.67
C GLN A 129 3.10 22.36 12.16
N SER A 130 3.34 21.14 12.65
CA SER A 130 2.28 20.29 13.22
C SER A 130 1.71 20.89 14.51
N LEU A 131 2.58 21.46 15.36
CA LEU A 131 2.20 22.16 16.59
C LEU A 131 1.33 23.39 16.26
N ASP A 132 1.81 24.26 15.36
CA ASP A 132 1.10 25.48 14.95
C ASP A 132 -0.30 25.15 14.41
N LEU A 133 -0.42 24.10 13.59
CA LEU A 133 -1.70 23.63 13.06
C LEU A 133 -2.61 23.06 14.15
N ALA A 134 -2.08 22.29 15.10
CA ALA A 134 -2.88 21.78 16.22
C ALA A 134 -3.42 22.93 17.09
N GLU A 135 -2.62 23.98 17.33
CA GLU A 135 -3.03 25.18 18.08
C GLU A 135 -4.05 26.04 17.32
N GLN A 136 -3.89 26.15 15.99
CA GLN A 136 -4.80 26.89 15.12
C GLN A 136 -6.16 26.19 15.00
N VAL A 137 -6.15 24.88 14.74
CA VAL A 137 -7.37 24.09 14.51
C VAL A 137 -8.10 23.82 15.82
N LYS A 138 -7.36 23.50 16.89
CA LYS A 138 -7.86 22.98 18.17
C LYS A 138 -8.78 21.78 17.95
N PRO A 139 -8.25 20.66 17.41
CA PRO A 139 -9.06 19.50 17.06
C PRO A 139 -9.61 18.81 18.31
N ASP A 140 -10.84 18.28 18.21
CA ASP A 140 -11.42 17.41 19.23
C ASP A 140 -10.81 15.98 19.15
N LEU A 141 -10.19 15.64 18.02
CA LEU A 141 -9.51 14.37 17.74
C LEU A 141 -8.44 14.59 16.67
N THR A 142 -7.23 14.11 16.95
CA THR A 142 -6.14 14.05 15.98
C THR A 142 -5.99 12.62 15.45
N VAL A 143 -5.82 12.47 14.14
CA VAL A 143 -5.58 11.18 13.50
C VAL A 143 -4.26 11.24 12.76
N VAL A 144 -3.38 10.27 13.02
CA VAL A 144 -2.01 10.29 12.48
C VAL A 144 -1.73 8.99 11.76
N GLU A 145 -1.15 9.09 10.57
CA GLU A 145 -0.60 7.97 9.82
C GLU A 145 0.78 7.55 10.42
N PRO A 146 1.10 6.26 10.58
CA PRO A 146 2.23 5.77 11.39
C PRO A 146 3.64 6.17 10.93
N LEU A 147 3.84 6.64 9.71
CA LEU A 147 5.11 7.14 9.18
C LEU A 147 5.16 8.67 9.14
N PHE A 148 4.12 9.38 9.58
CA PHE A 148 4.18 10.82 9.85
C PHE A 148 4.67 11.10 11.28
N THR A 149 5.92 10.70 11.52
CA THR A 149 6.63 10.73 12.82
C THR A 149 6.63 12.09 13.55
N PRO A 150 6.68 13.26 12.86
CA PRO A 150 6.54 14.55 13.54
C PRO A 150 5.23 14.70 14.33
N ALA A 151 4.08 14.33 13.74
CA ALA A 151 2.81 14.42 14.47
C ALA A 151 2.62 13.30 15.50
N LEU A 152 3.20 12.11 15.30
CA LEU A 152 3.22 11.07 16.34
C LEU A 152 3.93 11.60 17.59
N THR A 153 5.10 12.21 17.38
CA THR A 153 5.89 12.82 18.45
C THR A 153 5.13 13.97 19.11
N LEU A 154 4.44 14.81 18.34
CA LEU A 154 3.59 15.89 18.87
C LEU A 154 2.47 15.33 19.75
N CYS A 155 1.76 14.33 19.24
CA CYS A 155 0.62 13.75 19.94
C CYS A 155 1.02 13.16 21.28
N ASN A 156 2.12 12.41 21.29
CA ASN A 156 2.68 11.83 22.49
C ASN A 156 3.21 12.91 23.47
N HIS A 157 3.92 13.93 22.96
CA HIS A 157 4.51 14.97 23.80
C HIS A 157 3.44 15.80 24.53
N LEU A 158 2.39 16.22 23.82
CA LEU A 158 1.34 17.06 24.40
C LEU A 158 0.23 16.28 25.09
N GLY A 159 0.21 14.94 24.96
CA GLY A 159 -0.88 14.11 25.47
C GLY A 159 -2.24 14.45 24.86
N ILE A 160 -2.27 14.97 23.63
CA ILE A 160 -3.52 15.28 22.93
C ILE A 160 -4.28 14.00 22.61
N LYS A 161 -5.60 14.09 22.46
CA LYS A 161 -6.43 12.93 22.12
C LYS A 161 -6.19 12.51 20.67
N TRP A 162 -5.70 11.29 20.47
CA TRP A 162 -5.30 10.85 19.14
C TRP A 162 -5.52 9.36 18.86
N ILE A 163 -5.57 9.05 17.56
CA ILE A 163 -5.71 7.71 17.00
C ILE A 163 -4.71 7.55 15.86
N VAL A 164 -4.15 6.35 15.70
CA VAL A 164 -3.38 5.99 14.50
C VAL A 164 -4.32 5.41 13.45
N LEU A 165 -4.25 5.93 12.23
CA LEU A 165 -4.88 5.32 11.05
C LEU A 165 -3.78 4.80 10.13
N SER A 166 -3.60 3.48 10.14
CA SER A 166 -2.48 2.80 9.50
C SER A 166 -2.89 2.16 8.17
N PRO A 167 -2.11 2.36 7.09
CA PRO A 167 -2.26 1.59 5.86
C PRO A 167 -1.71 0.17 5.98
N ASN A 168 -0.97 -0.11 7.06
CA ASN A 168 -0.41 -1.42 7.35
C ASN A 168 -1.46 -2.40 7.89
N THR A 169 -1.01 -3.62 8.16
CA THR A 169 -1.83 -4.76 8.57
C THR A 169 -1.74 -5.03 10.07
N ILE A 170 -2.57 -5.96 10.57
CA ILE A 170 -2.51 -6.42 11.96
C ILE A 170 -1.11 -6.99 12.27
N LYS A 171 -0.48 -7.72 11.35
CA LYS A 171 0.88 -8.26 11.55
C LYS A 171 1.86 -7.20 12.04
N ASP A 172 1.82 -6.02 11.47
CA ASP A 172 2.80 -4.97 11.74
C ASP A 172 2.76 -4.48 13.19
N PHE A 173 1.64 -4.65 13.89
CA PHE A 173 1.44 -4.19 15.27
C PHE A 173 1.19 -5.32 16.28
N ALA A 174 0.93 -6.54 15.82
CA ALA A 174 0.56 -7.67 16.69
C ALA A 174 1.70 -8.64 17.00
N ILE A 175 2.75 -8.66 16.18
CA ILE A 175 3.82 -9.68 16.26
C ILE A 175 4.55 -9.68 17.60
N PRO A 176 4.98 -8.53 18.17
CA PRO A 176 5.67 -8.52 19.46
C PRO A 176 4.82 -9.04 20.63
N MET A 177 3.50 -9.08 20.48
CA MET A 177 2.57 -9.56 21.51
C MET A 177 2.17 -11.03 21.34
N GLN A 178 2.69 -11.72 20.31
CA GLN A 178 2.39 -13.13 20.12
C GLN A 178 3.11 -13.98 21.19
N PRO A 179 2.42 -14.97 21.77
CA PRO A 179 2.97 -15.78 22.85
C PRO A 179 4.11 -16.68 22.35
N ARG A 180 4.88 -17.25 23.30
CA ARG A 180 5.92 -18.27 23.01
C ARG A 180 6.96 -17.83 21.99
N LEU A 181 7.27 -16.53 21.96
CA LEU A 181 8.24 -15.92 21.04
C LEU A 181 7.92 -16.24 19.56
N ALA A 182 6.64 -16.30 19.18
CA ALA A 182 6.22 -16.67 17.84
C ALA A 182 6.78 -15.76 16.73
N ALA A 183 7.15 -14.51 17.06
CA ALA A 183 7.89 -13.62 16.16
C ALA A 183 9.17 -14.27 15.58
N LEU A 184 9.82 -15.15 16.36
CA LEU A 184 11.09 -15.76 15.99
C LEU A 184 10.95 -16.97 15.07
N TRP A 185 9.86 -17.75 15.17
CA TRP A 185 9.75 -19.05 14.51
C TRP A 185 8.48 -19.26 13.67
N LYS A 186 7.44 -18.45 13.87
CA LYS A 186 6.14 -18.62 13.19
C LYS A 186 5.97 -17.66 12.02
N TYR A 187 6.36 -16.39 12.20
CA TYR A 187 6.10 -15.34 11.23
C TYR A 187 7.40 -14.87 10.54
N PRO A 188 7.42 -14.79 9.20
CA PRO A 188 8.50 -14.14 8.47
C PRO A 188 8.71 -12.70 8.93
N ILE A 189 9.95 -12.36 9.25
CA ILE A 189 10.33 -10.96 9.45
C ILE A 189 10.19 -10.18 8.13
N VAL A 190 9.77 -8.92 8.24
CA VAL A 190 9.65 -8.01 7.10
C VAL A 190 10.97 -7.91 6.33
N CYS A 191 10.88 -7.64 5.02
CA CYS A 191 12.02 -7.56 4.08
C CYS A 191 12.76 -8.87 3.79
N SER A 192 12.40 -9.99 4.43
CA SER A 192 13.14 -11.25 4.26
C SER A 192 12.80 -12.06 3.02
N GLY A 193 11.65 -11.80 2.40
CA GLY A 193 11.16 -12.61 1.27
C GLY A 193 10.95 -14.08 1.61
N MET A 194 10.76 -14.42 2.89
CA MET A 194 10.50 -15.81 3.33
C MET A 194 9.01 -16.17 3.19
N PRO A 195 8.71 -17.42 2.82
CA PRO A 195 7.33 -17.88 2.67
C PRO A 195 6.65 -18.10 4.03
N PHE A 196 5.32 -18.17 4.01
CA PHE A 196 4.51 -18.61 5.14
C PHE A 196 3.64 -19.83 4.76
N PRO A 197 3.49 -20.85 5.64
CA PRO A 197 4.17 -21.02 6.93
C PRO A 197 5.70 -21.12 6.79
N LEU A 198 6.42 -20.66 7.82
CA LEU A 198 7.87 -20.63 7.78
C LEU A 198 8.44 -22.07 7.78
N PRO A 199 9.20 -22.49 6.76
CA PRO A 199 9.85 -23.79 6.74
C PRO A 199 10.83 -23.94 7.91
N ALA A 200 10.93 -25.15 8.48
CA ALA A 200 11.81 -25.41 9.62
C ALA A 200 13.30 -25.05 9.35
N SER A 201 13.74 -25.21 8.10
CA SER A 201 15.09 -24.84 7.66
C SER A 201 15.35 -23.32 7.67
N LEU A 202 14.31 -22.49 7.61
CA LEU A 202 14.41 -21.02 7.60
C LEU A 202 14.21 -20.39 8.99
N ILE A 203 13.79 -21.16 9.99
CA ILE A 203 13.64 -20.66 11.38
C ILE A 203 14.94 -20.04 11.91
N PRO A 204 16.14 -20.67 11.77
CA PRO A 204 17.39 -20.05 12.26
C PRO A 204 17.71 -18.72 11.58
N VAL A 205 17.40 -18.60 10.28
CA VAL A 205 17.59 -17.36 9.52
C VAL A 205 16.64 -16.27 10.01
N ASN A 206 15.37 -16.61 10.24
CA ASN A 206 14.39 -15.68 10.79
C ASN A 206 14.76 -15.19 12.19
N ILE A 207 15.24 -16.10 13.06
CA ILE A 207 15.77 -15.75 14.38
C ILE A 207 16.91 -14.74 14.26
N ALA A 208 17.90 -15.03 13.41
CA ALA A 208 19.06 -14.15 13.22
C ALA A 208 18.66 -12.76 12.73
N LEU A 209 17.74 -12.66 11.77
CA LEU A 209 17.23 -11.38 11.26
C LEU A 209 16.42 -10.60 12.31
N ASN A 210 15.67 -11.29 13.18
CA ASN A 210 15.01 -10.64 14.33
C ASN A 210 16.03 -10.04 15.30
N PHE A 211 17.16 -10.70 15.55
CA PHE A 211 18.25 -10.11 16.32
C PHE A 211 18.87 -8.90 15.64
N VAL A 212 18.98 -8.90 14.30
CA VAL A 212 19.42 -7.71 13.54
C VAL A 212 18.44 -6.55 13.74
N ALA A 213 17.13 -6.79 13.71
CA ALA A 213 16.12 -5.76 13.98
C ALA A 213 16.22 -5.22 15.43
N GLY A 214 16.43 -6.10 16.41
CA GLY A 214 16.70 -5.70 17.79
C GLY A 214 17.98 -4.86 17.94
N TYR A 215 19.05 -5.24 17.24
CA TYR A 215 20.30 -4.48 17.22
C TYR A 215 20.12 -3.09 16.59
N MET A 216 19.41 -3.00 15.46
CA MET A 216 19.06 -1.73 14.81
C MET A 216 18.34 -0.79 15.80
N LEU A 217 17.34 -1.29 16.52
CA LEU A 217 16.57 -0.52 17.49
C LEU A 217 17.44 0.06 18.61
N LEU A 218 18.42 -0.70 19.10
CA LEU A 218 19.30 -0.28 20.20
C LEU A 218 20.42 0.68 19.76
N THR A 219 20.83 0.59 18.49
CA THR A 219 22.03 1.27 17.99
C THR A 219 21.78 2.42 17.02
N SER A 220 20.53 2.67 16.61
CA SER A 220 20.17 3.77 15.71
C SER A 220 20.73 5.12 16.19
N GLN A 221 21.70 5.65 15.44
CA GLN A 221 22.28 6.96 15.67
C GLN A 221 21.38 8.08 15.15
N ARG A 222 20.62 7.79 14.09
CA ARG A 222 19.65 8.71 13.47
C ARG A 222 18.59 9.13 14.48
N VAL A 223 17.94 8.15 15.11
CA VAL A 223 16.91 8.41 16.14
C VAL A 223 17.50 9.12 17.35
N LYS A 224 18.70 8.73 17.81
CA LYS A 224 19.37 9.38 18.95
C LYS A 224 19.67 10.86 18.69
N LYS A 225 20.24 11.17 17.52
CA LYS A 225 20.54 12.56 17.12
C LYS A 225 19.28 13.40 16.99
N ALA A 226 18.24 12.88 16.35
CA ALA A 226 16.95 13.57 16.24
C ALA A 226 16.35 13.84 17.64
N GLN A 227 16.38 12.85 18.54
CA GLN A 227 15.92 12.99 19.92
C GLN A 227 16.69 14.05 20.71
N GLU A 228 18.02 14.09 20.62
CA GLU A 228 18.86 15.10 21.29
C GLU A 228 18.59 16.51 20.76
N PHE A 229 18.43 16.64 19.45
CA PHE A 229 18.10 17.91 18.80
C PHE A 229 16.72 18.44 19.24
N LEU A 230 15.71 17.56 19.24
CA LEU A 230 14.37 17.90 19.72
C LEU A 230 14.39 18.39 21.18
N LYS A 231 15.15 17.72 22.06
CA LYS A 231 15.27 18.14 23.46
C LYS A 231 15.86 19.54 23.62
N THR A 232 16.80 19.87 22.74
CA THR A 232 17.44 21.20 22.73
C THR A 232 16.47 22.28 22.26
N ARG A 233 15.58 21.98 21.31
CA ARG A 233 14.68 22.96 20.70
C ARG A 233 13.32 23.10 21.38
N PHE A 234 12.77 22.01 21.93
CA PHE A 234 11.38 21.97 22.41
C PHE A 234 11.22 21.61 23.89
N GLY A 235 12.31 21.32 24.61
CA GLY A 235 12.27 20.97 26.03
C GLY A 235 12.70 19.53 26.31
N GLN A 236 13.13 19.25 27.54
CA GLN A 236 13.75 17.96 27.90
C GLN A 236 12.76 16.78 27.99
N ASP A 237 11.47 17.08 28.11
CA ASP A 237 10.36 16.14 28.25
C ASP A 237 9.91 15.50 26.93
N ILE A 238 10.22 16.11 25.78
CA ILE A 238 9.89 15.54 24.47
C ILE A 238 10.54 14.17 24.25
N GLN A 239 9.73 13.18 23.87
CA GLN A 239 10.18 11.86 23.45
C GLN A 239 9.77 11.62 22.00
N LEU A 240 10.77 11.41 21.13
CA LEU A 240 10.57 11.05 19.74
C LEU A 240 9.83 9.72 19.67
N MET A 241 8.72 9.72 18.92
CA MET A 241 7.88 8.55 18.71
C MET A 241 7.89 8.17 17.23
N THR A 242 8.34 6.96 16.92
CA THR A 242 8.29 6.34 15.59
C THR A 242 7.25 5.23 15.52
N ALA A 243 7.07 4.62 14.35
CA ALA A 243 6.28 3.39 14.22
C ALA A 243 6.75 2.25 15.15
N ASN A 244 8.02 2.23 15.60
CA ASN A 244 8.48 1.23 16.57
C ASN A 244 7.68 1.28 17.88
N GLU A 245 7.39 2.48 18.37
CA GLU A 245 6.58 2.75 19.56
C GLU A 245 5.09 2.51 19.34
N LEU A 246 4.64 2.09 18.15
CA LEU A 246 3.24 1.74 17.86
C LEU A 246 2.95 0.24 17.96
N GLY A 247 3.90 -0.59 18.41
CA GLY A 247 3.72 -2.05 18.43
C GLY A 247 4.54 -2.80 17.39
N VAL A 248 5.37 -2.13 16.58
CA VAL A 248 6.22 -2.79 15.58
C VAL A 248 7.40 -3.50 16.25
N LEU A 249 8.14 -2.79 17.11
CA LEU A 249 9.26 -3.36 17.89
C LEU A 249 9.21 -3.01 19.38
N LYS A 250 8.39 -2.03 19.78
CA LYS A 250 8.13 -1.64 21.17
C LYS A 250 6.62 -1.61 21.42
N PRO A 251 6.16 -1.84 22.67
CA PRO A 251 4.75 -1.75 23.00
C PRO A 251 4.15 -0.38 22.70
N ALA A 252 2.91 -0.37 22.20
CA ALA A 252 2.14 0.86 22.01
C ALA A 252 1.82 1.56 23.35
N PRO A 253 1.68 2.91 23.37
CA PRO A 253 1.18 3.63 24.53
C PRO A 253 -0.16 3.09 25.02
N ALA A 254 -0.34 3.06 26.33
CA ALA A 254 -1.60 2.61 26.92
C ALA A 254 -2.77 3.49 26.45
N GLY A 255 -3.85 2.84 25.99
CA GLY A 255 -5.07 3.52 25.54
C GLY A 255 -5.03 4.06 24.10
N LEU A 256 -3.88 4.03 23.42
CA LEU A 256 -3.82 4.37 21.99
C LEU A 256 -4.62 3.34 21.18
N ARG A 257 -5.41 3.79 20.21
CA ARG A 257 -6.06 2.93 19.22
C ARG A 257 -5.34 3.03 17.89
N ILE A 258 -5.12 1.89 17.25
CA ILE A 258 -4.47 1.75 15.94
C ILE A 258 -5.45 1.08 14.99
N LEU A 259 -6.06 1.87 14.12
CA LEU A 259 -6.94 1.37 13.07
C LEU A 259 -6.07 0.85 11.94
N VAL A 260 -6.22 -0.42 11.58
CA VAL A 260 -5.43 -1.06 10.51
C VAL A 260 -6.29 -1.31 9.28
N ALA A 261 -5.65 -1.26 8.11
CA ALA A 261 -6.31 -1.28 6.83
C ALA A 261 -6.76 -2.67 6.36
N ASN A 262 -6.64 -3.71 7.20
CA ASN A 262 -7.11 -5.07 6.92
C ASN A 262 -8.05 -5.61 8.01
N SER A 263 -8.62 -6.79 7.76
CA SER A 263 -9.44 -7.57 8.70
C SER A 263 -8.68 -8.80 9.18
N ALA A 264 -9.03 -9.33 10.36
CA ALA A 264 -8.34 -10.46 10.98
C ALA A 264 -8.31 -11.72 10.11
N GLU A 265 -9.40 -12.00 9.38
CA GLU A 265 -9.45 -13.15 8.47
C GLU A 265 -8.65 -12.97 7.18
N LEU A 266 -8.26 -11.73 6.86
CA LEU A 266 -7.45 -11.39 5.70
C LEU A 266 -5.94 -11.32 6.03
N ASP A 267 -5.56 -11.74 7.23
CA ASP A 267 -4.20 -11.68 7.73
C ASP A 267 -3.68 -13.06 8.13
N TYR A 268 -2.45 -13.10 8.63
CA TYR A 268 -1.85 -14.28 9.23
C TYR A 268 -2.66 -14.76 10.44
N PRO A 269 -2.64 -16.08 10.73
CA PRO A 269 -3.32 -16.63 11.89
C PRO A 269 -2.59 -16.24 13.19
N PHE A 270 -3.11 -15.22 13.89
CA PHE A 270 -2.61 -14.78 15.19
C PHE A 270 -3.25 -15.56 16.34
N ASP A 271 -2.46 -15.85 17.38
CA ASP A 271 -2.99 -16.48 18.61
C ASP A 271 -3.66 -15.43 19.51
N VAL A 272 -3.17 -14.18 19.42
CA VAL A 272 -3.68 -13.03 20.18
C VAL A 272 -3.85 -11.86 19.21
N LEU A 273 -5.04 -11.26 19.19
CA LEU A 273 -5.27 -9.96 18.56
C LEU A 273 -5.22 -8.88 19.65
N PRO A 274 -4.23 -7.96 19.64
CA PRO A 274 -4.15 -6.91 20.65
C PRO A 274 -5.38 -6.02 20.64
N SER A 275 -5.94 -5.71 21.82
CA SER A 275 -7.16 -4.91 21.94
C SER A 275 -7.03 -3.46 21.44
N HIS A 276 -5.81 -2.94 21.35
CA HIS A 276 -5.53 -1.62 20.82
C HIS A 276 -5.45 -1.58 19.28
N VAL A 277 -5.31 -2.75 18.63
CA VAL A 277 -5.36 -2.87 17.17
C VAL A 277 -6.81 -3.09 16.78
N VAL A 278 -7.35 -2.17 15.96
CA VAL A 278 -8.75 -2.17 15.52
C VAL A 278 -8.79 -2.51 14.03
N PRO A 279 -9.09 -3.77 13.66
CA PRO A 279 -9.20 -4.16 12.26
C PRO A 279 -10.37 -3.44 11.61
N CYS A 280 -10.05 -2.59 10.63
CA CYS A 280 -11.06 -1.82 9.92
C CYS A 280 -11.17 -2.26 8.47
N GLY A 281 -10.31 -3.12 7.94
CA GLY A 281 -10.16 -3.26 6.49
C GLY A 281 -10.98 -4.33 5.78
N PRO A 282 -10.87 -4.42 4.45
CA PRO A 282 -10.00 -3.59 3.60
C PRO A 282 -10.43 -2.12 3.55
N ILE A 283 -9.50 -1.20 3.80
CA ILE A 283 -9.74 0.24 3.60
C ILE A 283 -9.26 0.60 2.19
N VAL A 284 -10.21 0.85 1.29
CA VAL A 284 -9.94 1.22 -0.11
C VAL A 284 -10.64 2.52 -0.47
N ARG A 285 -10.00 3.32 -1.33
CA ARG A 285 -10.58 4.57 -1.85
C ARG A 285 -11.85 4.32 -2.63
N ALA A 286 -12.80 5.24 -2.54
CA ALA A 286 -13.89 5.28 -3.52
C ALA A 286 -13.34 5.74 -4.88
N SER A 287 -13.82 5.13 -5.96
CA SER A 287 -13.45 5.47 -7.33
C SER A 287 -14.70 5.82 -8.15
N ARG A 288 -14.51 6.50 -9.27
CA ARG A 288 -15.57 6.68 -10.28
C ARG A 288 -15.68 5.43 -11.13
N LYS A 289 -16.85 5.18 -11.71
CA LYS A 289 -17.03 4.10 -12.70
C LYS A 289 -16.12 4.32 -13.91
N LEU A 290 -15.61 3.25 -14.48
CA LEU A 290 -14.67 3.31 -15.59
C LEU A 290 -15.27 4.01 -16.82
N ASP A 291 -16.49 3.66 -17.21
CA ASP A 291 -17.22 4.25 -18.35
C ASP A 291 -17.34 5.79 -18.30
N THR A 292 -17.34 6.35 -17.10
CA THR A 292 -17.48 7.79 -16.84
C THR A 292 -16.14 8.52 -16.96
N VAL A 293 -15.03 7.82 -16.69
CA VAL A 293 -13.67 8.40 -16.71
C VAL A 293 -12.94 8.11 -18.01
N ASP A 294 -13.09 6.89 -18.53
CA ASP A 294 -12.45 6.42 -19.76
C ASP A 294 -13.34 5.40 -20.49
N GLN A 295 -14.29 5.92 -21.26
CA GLN A 295 -15.19 5.11 -22.09
C GLN A 295 -14.43 4.27 -23.12
N SER A 296 -13.28 4.75 -23.60
CA SER A 296 -12.49 4.06 -24.62
C SER A 296 -11.83 2.81 -24.06
N LEU A 297 -11.36 2.87 -22.82
CA LEU A 297 -10.79 1.74 -22.10
C LEU A 297 -11.88 0.73 -21.74
N GLU A 298 -13.05 1.17 -21.28
CA GLU A 298 -14.20 0.29 -21.01
C GLU A 298 -14.60 -0.51 -22.27
N GLN A 299 -14.76 0.17 -23.41
CA GLN A 299 -15.07 -0.48 -24.68
C GLN A 299 -14.01 -1.51 -25.07
N TRP A 300 -12.74 -1.21 -24.84
CA TRP A 300 -11.66 -2.13 -25.12
C TRP A 300 -11.67 -3.35 -24.20
N LEU A 301 -11.85 -3.16 -22.88
CA LEU A 301 -11.95 -4.25 -21.91
C LEU A 301 -13.15 -5.18 -22.20
N SER A 302 -14.24 -4.64 -22.72
CA SER A 302 -15.44 -5.42 -23.03
C SER A 302 -15.25 -6.47 -24.13
N ARG A 303 -14.17 -6.38 -24.91
CA ARG A 303 -13.87 -7.30 -26.02
C ARG A 303 -13.50 -8.71 -25.53
N GLY A 304 -13.01 -8.86 -24.31
CA GLY A 304 -12.45 -10.13 -23.84
C GLY A 304 -11.94 -10.11 -22.40
N PRO A 305 -11.67 -11.30 -21.84
CA PRO A 305 -11.10 -11.43 -20.52
C PRO A 305 -9.69 -10.80 -20.49
N THR A 306 -9.40 -9.97 -19.48
CA THR A 306 -8.18 -9.14 -19.46
C THR A 306 -7.25 -9.46 -18.29
N LEU A 307 -5.97 -9.64 -18.58
CA LEU A 307 -4.89 -9.59 -17.59
C LEU A 307 -4.50 -8.12 -17.34
N CYS A 308 -4.67 -7.63 -16.12
CA CYS A 308 -4.30 -6.25 -15.76
C CYS A 308 -2.98 -6.24 -14.99
N VAL A 309 -1.94 -5.67 -15.59
CA VAL A 309 -0.57 -5.61 -15.05
C VAL A 309 -0.29 -4.19 -14.57
N ASN A 310 -0.20 -4.03 -13.25
CA ASN A 310 0.09 -2.75 -12.60
C ASN A 310 0.98 -2.97 -11.37
N LEU A 311 2.27 -2.65 -11.52
CA LEU A 311 3.29 -2.83 -10.49
C LEU A 311 3.47 -1.60 -9.58
N GLY A 312 2.45 -0.74 -9.49
CA GLY A 312 2.42 0.39 -8.57
C GLY A 312 3.00 1.68 -9.15
N SER A 313 3.42 2.58 -8.26
CA SER A 313 3.99 3.89 -8.59
C SER A 313 5.52 3.89 -8.64
N HIS A 314 6.17 2.97 -7.91
CA HIS A 314 7.61 2.98 -7.66
C HIS A 314 8.38 1.84 -8.32
N LEU A 315 7.72 0.75 -8.75
CA LEU A 315 8.44 -0.33 -9.41
C LEU A 315 8.75 0.08 -10.84
N GLU A 316 10.04 0.23 -11.12
CA GLU A 316 10.57 0.54 -12.45
C GLU A 316 11.29 -0.68 -13.03
N MET A 317 11.14 -0.87 -14.35
CA MET A 317 11.70 -1.99 -15.10
C MET A 317 12.88 -1.52 -15.96
N THR A 318 13.92 -2.34 -16.02
CA THR A 318 14.93 -2.27 -17.08
C THR A 318 14.38 -2.86 -18.39
N THR A 319 15.05 -2.60 -19.50
CA THR A 319 14.74 -3.22 -20.81
C THR A 319 14.67 -4.74 -20.73
N SER A 320 15.67 -5.36 -20.11
CA SER A 320 15.74 -6.82 -19.97
C SER A 320 14.60 -7.37 -19.11
N GLU A 321 14.26 -6.70 -18.01
CA GLU A 321 13.13 -7.11 -17.16
C GLU A 321 11.79 -6.99 -17.90
N ALA A 322 11.62 -5.97 -18.75
CA ALA A 322 10.43 -5.83 -19.59
C ALA A 322 10.36 -6.90 -20.68
N ALA A 323 11.50 -7.27 -21.29
CA ALA A 323 11.57 -8.34 -22.28
C ALA A 323 11.21 -9.72 -21.68
N GLU A 324 11.73 -10.04 -20.48
CA GLU A 324 11.39 -11.29 -19.75
C GLU A 324 9.89 -11.39 -19.46
N MET A 325 9.26 -10.28 -19.05
CA MET A 325 7.81 -10.24 -18.82
C MET A 325 7.02 -10.42 -20.12
N ALA A 326 7.46 -9.80 -21.22
CA ALA A 326 6.83 -9.93 -22.52
C ALA A 326 6.93 -11.38 -23.05
N ALA A 327 8.08 -12.03 -22.87
CA ALA A 327 8.27 -13.44 -23.20
C ALA A 327 7.33 -14.34 -22.38
N ALA A 328 7.19 -14.10 -21.08
CA ALA A 328 6.27 -14.84 -20.22
C ALA A 328 4.82 -14.71 -20.71
N PHE A 329 4.39 -13.50 -21.08
CA PHE A 329 3.06 -13.24 -21.61
C PHE A 329 2.82 -13.92 -22.94
N ARG A 330 3.81 -13.92 -23.86
CA ARG A 330 3.71 -14.67 -25.13
C ARG A 330 3.46 -16.15 -24.86
N GLN A 331 4.29 -16.76 -24.02
CA GLN A 331 4.17 -18.18 -23.69
C GLN A 331 2.84 -18.50 -22.99
N PHE A 332 2.37 -17.62 -22.11
CA PHE A 332 1.07 -17.74 -21.47
C PHE A 332 -0.08 -17.66 -22.49
N LEU A 333 -0.05 -16.72 -23.43
CA LEU A 333 -1.06 -16.58 -24.48
C LEU A 333 -1.10 -17.83 -25.38
N ASP A 334 0.07 -18.40 -25.73
CA ASP A 334 0.13 -19.67 -26.48
C ASP A 334 -0.58 -20.80 -25.74
N LYS A 335 -0.37 -20.92 -24.42
CA LYS A 335 -1.05 -21.92 -23.59
C LYS A 335 -2.55 -21.66 -23.49
N ALA A 336 -2.97 -20.40 -23.36
CA ALA A 336 -4.38 -20.04 -23.29
C ALA A 336 -5.14 -20.35 -24.59
N ASP A 337 -4.50 -20.12 -25.74
CA ASP A 337 -5.04 -20.45 -27.07
C ASP A 337 -5.26 -21.97 -27.22
N VAL A 338 -4.30 -22.79 -26.73
CA VAL A 338 -4.42 -24.26 -26.71
C VAL A 338 -5.53 -24.72 -25.76
N ALA A 339 -5.65 -24.10 -24.59
CA ALA A 339 -6.64 -24.43 -23.58
C ALA A 339 -8.09 -24.04 -23.98
N LYS A 340 -8.28 -23.25 -25.05
CA LYS A 340 -9.59 -22.78 -25.54
C LYS A 340 -10.47 -22.16 -24.46
N LEU A 341 -9.88 -21.41 -23.53
CA LEU A 341 -10.56 -20.80 -22.38
C LEU A 341 -11.73 -19.90 -22.74
N SER A 342 -11.80 -19.47 -24.00
CA SER A 342 -13.05 -19.01 -24.56
C SER A 342 -13.27 -19.66 -25.92
N ALA A 343 -14.45 -20.24 -26.10
CA ALA A 343 -14.91 -20.62 -27.43
C ALA A 343 -15.24 -19.39 -28.31
N SER A 344 -14.92 -18.15 -27.89
CA SER A 344 -15.33 -16.92 -28.58
C SER A 344 -14.52 -15.62 -28.39
N ARG A 345 -13.56 -15.48 -27.44
CA ARG A 345 -12.87 -14.20 -27.10
C ARG A 345 -11.42 -14.34 -26.59
N GLN A 346 -10.44 -13.82 -27.32
CA GLN A 346 -9.03 -13.87 -26.93
C GLN A 346 -8.73 -13.13 -25.61
N ILE A 347 -7.75 -13.61 -24.83
CA ILE A 347 -7.28 -12.92 -23.61
C ILE A 347 -6.56 -11.63 -24.02
N GLN A 348 -6.91 -10.53 -23.37
CA GLN A 348 -6.27 -9.22 -23.54
C GLN A 348 -5.26 -8.95 -22.42
N ILE A 349 -4.28 -8.08 -22.66
CA ILE A 349 -3.33 -7.64 -21.64
C ILE A 349 -3.31 -6.11 -21.59
N LEU A 350 -3.69 -5.55 -20.46
CA LEU A 350 -3.48 -4.13 -20.14
C LEU A 350 -2.26 -4.03 -19.24
N TRP A 351 -1.19 -3.41 -19.71
CA TRP A 351 0.07 -3.36 -18.97
C TRP A 351 0.56 -1.93 -18.81
N LYS A 352 0.54 -1.47 -17.54
CA LYS A 352 1.18 -0.22 -17.13
C LYS A 352 2.69 -0.46 -16.98
N LEU A 353 3.48 0.11 -17.88
CA LEU A 353 4.93 -0.02 -17.94
C LEU A 353 5.60 1.26 -17.46
N LYS A 354 6.50 1.15 -16.48
CA LYS A 354 7.37 2.24 -16.04
C LYS A 354 8.82 1.80 -16.18
N LEU A 355 9.62 2.58 -16.91
CA LEU A 355 11.01 2.25 -17.24
C LEU A 355 11.99 3.01 -16.35
N LYS A 356 13.07 2.34 -15.95
CA LYS A 356 14.11 2.95 -15.12
C LYS A 356 14.76 4.13 -15.83
N GLY A 357 14.85 5.26 -15.14
CA GLY A 357 15.50 6.47 -15.64
C GLY A 357 14.70 7.21 -16.73
N VAL A 358 13.42 6.88 -16.93
CA VAL A 358 12.53 7.57 -17.86
C VAL A 358 11.39 8.24 -17.08
N GLU A 359 11.25 9.56 -17.20
CA GLU A 359 10.18 10.30 -16.53
C GLU A 359 8.78 9.97 -17.11
N ASP A 360 7.78 9.92 -16.23
CA ASP A 360 6.39 9.61 -16.56
C ASP A 360 5.86 10.59 -17.62
N GLY A 361 5.41 10.06 -18.77
CA GLY A 361 4.77 10.84 -19.85
C GLY A 361 5.67 11.22 -21.03
N ASN A 362 6.97 10.96 -20.99
CA ASN A 362 7.91 11.30 -22.08
C ASN A 362 8.26 10.14 -23.03
N SER A 363 7.76 8.94 -22.78
CA SER A 363 8.03 7.78 -23.65
C SER A 363 7.01 7.73 -24.80
N THR A 364 7.34 8.31 -25.94
CA THR A 364 6.64 7.99 -27.19
C THR A 364 7.09 6.63 -27.69
N PRO A 365 6.19 5.65 -27.92
CA PRO A 365 6.54 4.36 -28.51
C PRO A 365 6.96 4.57 -29.98
N GLY A 366 8.25 4.80 -30.20
CA GLY A 366 8.81 5.17 -31.50
C GLY A 366 10.14 4.50 -31.80
N ASP A 367 11.17 4.73 -30.95
CA ASP A 367 12.55 4.31 -31.26
C ASP A 367 13.37 3.83 -30.04
N ASP A 368 12.76 3.63 -28.87
CA ASP A 368 13.48 3.08 -27.71
C ASP A 368 13.64 1.55 -27.81
N ASP A 369 14.85 1.06 -27.54
CA ASP A 369 15.27 -0.36 -27.56
C ASP A 369 14.28 -1.29 -26.83
N VAL A 370 13.67 -0.79 -25.75
CA VAL A 370 12.71 -1.54 -24.92
C VAL A 370 11.43 -1.91 -25.67
N TYR A 371 10.85 -0.98 -26.43
CA TYR A 371 9.61 -1.27 -27.17
C TYR A 371 9.89 -2.21 -28.34
N HIS A 372 11.10 -2.13 -28.92
CA HIS A 372 11.54 -3.09 -29.92
C HIS A 372 11.65 -4.50 -29.32
N ASP A 373 12.26 -4.64 -28.14
CA ASP A 373 12.39 -5.92 -27.44
C ASP A 373 11.03 -6.52 -27.02
N ILE A 374 10.10 -5.72 -26.50
CA ILE A 374 8.75 -6.20 -26.19
C ILE A 374 8.04 -6.64 -27.48
N ARG A 375 8.18 -5.89 -28.58
CA ARG A 375 7.57 -6.22 -29.88
C ARG A 375 8.10 -7.53 -30.48
N LYS A 376 9.33 -7.96 -30.16
CA LYS A 376 9.84 -9.27 -30.59
C LYS A 376 8.94 -10.41 -30.09
N PHE A 377 8.33 -10.26 -28.92
CA PHE A 377 7.46 -11.28 -28.31
C PHE A 377 5.96 -11.02 -28.53
N LEU A 378 5.53 -9.75 -28.44
CA LEU A 378 4.10 -9.38 -28.41
C LEU A 378 3.68 -8.46 -29.58
N GLY A 379 4.53 -8.29 -30.59
CA GLY A 379 4.30 -7.33 -31.68
C GLY A 379 2.98 -7.57 -32.42
N ARG A 380 2.65 -8.84 -32.72
CA ARG A 380 1.39 -9.21 -33.37
C ARG A 380 0.19 -8.81 -32.51
N GLU A 381 0.21 -9.11 -31.22
CA GLU A 381 -0.88 -8.82 -30.29
C GLU A 381 -1.05 -7.31 -30.08
N MET A 382 0.04 -6.56 -30.10
CA MET A 382 0.01 -5.09 -30.06
C MET A 382 -0.61 -4.50 -31.32
N GLU A 383 -0.27 -5.00 -32.51
CA GLU A 383 -0.83 -4.56 -33.79
C GLU A 383 -2.35 -4.83 -33.89
N HIS A 384 -2.81 -5.92 -33.28
CA HIS A 384 -4.24 -6.28 -33.22
C HIS A 384 -4.98 -5.63 -32.06
N ASP A 385 -4.33 -4.73 -31.29
CA ASP A 385 -4.91 -4.08 -30.11
C ASP A 385 -5.41 -5.10 -29.06
N GLN A 386 -4.74 -6.26 -28.95
CA GLN A 386 -4.96 -7.27 -27.90
C GLN A 386 -4.10 -6.98 -26.66
N VAL A 387 -2.92 -6.40 -26.85
CA VAL A 387 -2.00 -5.96 -25.79
C VAL A 387 -1.85 -4.43 -25.84
N ARG A 388 -2.17 -3.75 -24.75
CA ARG A 388 -1.96 -2.31 -24.59
C ARG A 388 -0.90 -2.02 -23.54
N LEU A 389 0.20 -1.41 -23.99
CA LEU A 389 1.21 -0.81 -23.13
C LEU A 389 0.84 0.65 -22.87
N THR A 390 0.91 1.07 -21.62
CA THR A 390 0.75 2.48 -21.27
C THR A 390 1.69 2.87 -20.13
N SER A 391 2.18 4.11 -20.13
CA SER A 391 2.87 4.67 -18.97
C SER A 391 1.90 5.08 -17.86
N TRP A 392 0.65 5.38 -18.24
CA TRP A 392 -0.37 5.86 -17.31
C TRP A 392 -1.78 5.40 -17.68
N VAL A 393 -2.59 5.06 -16.68
CA VAL A 393 -4.01 4.77 -16.85
C VAL A 393 -4.77 5.95 -16.25
N THR A 394 -5.60 6.63 -17.05
CA THR A 394 -6.38 7.79 -16.60
C THR A 394 -7.34 7.41 -15.48
N ALA A 395 -7.98 6.25 -15.61
CA ALA A 395 -8.84 5.71 -14.58
C ALA A 395 -8.01 5.17 -13.40
N GLU A 396 -8.56 5.27 -12.19
CA GLU A 396 -7.95 4.63 -11.02
C GLU A 396 -7.86 3.11 -11.26
N PRO A 397 -6.77 2.44 -10.83
CA PRO A 397 -6.59 0.99 -11.04
C PRO A 397 -7.81 0.18 -10.61
N LYS A 398 -8.44 0.59 -9.51
CA LYS A 398 -9.69 0.03 -9.02
C LYS A 398 -10.84 0.08 -10.01
N SER A 399 -11.07 1.20 -10.70
CA SER A 399 -12.15 1.33 -11.69
C SER A 399 -11.99 0.30 -12.82
N VAL A 400 -10.74 -0.01 -13.19
CA VAL A 400 -10.42 -1.07 -14.16
C VAL A 400 -10.75 -2.45 -13.59
N LEU A 401 -10.37 -2.73 -12.34
CA LEU A 401 -10.66 -4.01 -11.68
C LEU A 401 -12.17 -4.25 -11.51
N GLU A 402 -12.95 -3.19 -11.24
CA GLU A 402 -14.40 -3.26 -11.07
C GLU A 402 -15.20 -3.32 -12.39
N SER A 403 -14.55 -3.24 -13.55
CA SER A 403 -15.19 -3.38 -14.87
C SER A 403 -15.86 -4.75 -15.08
N GLY A 404 -15.45 -5.77 -14.32
CA GLY A 404 -15.89 -7.15 -14.51
C GLY A 404 -15.24 -7.89 -15.68
N HIS A 405 -14.29 -7.25 -16.37
CA HIS A 405 -13.54 -7.84 -17.49
C HIS A 405 -12.15 -8.36 -17.09
N VAL A 406 -11.63 -7.95 -15.94
CA VAL A 406 -10.31 -8.39 -15.46
C VAL A 406 -10.40 -9.78 -14.85
N ILE A 407 -9.61 -10.72 -15.38
CA ILE A 407 -9.55 -12.11 -14.89
C ILE A 407 -8.42 -12.36 -13.90
N CYS A 408 -7.39 -11.51 -13.90
CA CYS A 408 -6.29 -11.57 -12.96
C CYS A 408 -5.61 -10.20 -12.87
N SER A 409 -5.28 -9.80 -11.64
CA SER A 409 -4.47 -8.63 -11.33
C SER A 409 -3.02 -9.06 -11.09
N VAL A 410 -2.12 -8.69 -11.99
CA VAL A 410 -0.68 -8.81 -11.76
C VAL A 410 -0.22 -7.54 -11.07
N ASN A 411 0.15 -7.65 -9.80
CA ASN A 411 0.50 -6.48 -8.99
C ASN A 411 1.76 -6.74 -8.15
N HIS A 412 2.38 -5.67 -7.67
CA HIS A 412 3.62 -5.74 -6.91
C HIS A 412 3.44 -6.09 -5.42
N GLY A 413 2.22 -6.35 -4.95
CA GLY A 413 1.96 -6.63 -3.54
C GLY A 413 1.87 -5.39 -2.64
N GLY A 414 1.71 -4.19 -3.17
CA GLY A 414 1.37 -3.02 -2.36
C GLY A 414 -0.02 -3.14 -1.74
N ALA A 415 -0.18 -2.69 -0.49
CA ALA A 415 -1.42 -2.84 0.28
C ALA A 415 -2.67 -2.33 -0.44
N SER A 416 -2.59 -1.18 -1.12
CA SER A 416 -3.72 -0.63 -1.89
C SER A 416 -4.11 -1.57 -3.05
N SER A 417 -3.14 -1.95 -3.89
CA SER A 417 -3.39 -2.81 -5.05
C SER A 417 -3.96 -4.18 -4.65
N PHE A 418 -3.42 -4.77 -3.58
CA PHE A 418 -3.91 -6.04 -3.05
C PHE A 418 -5.37 -5.95 -2.59
N ASN A 419 -5.69 -4.90 -1.82
CA ASN A 419 -7.03 -4.69 -1.27
C ASN A 419 -8.05 -4.31 -2.35
N GLU A 420 -7.65 -3.52 -3.36
CA GLU A 420 -8.50 -3.18 -4.50
C GLU A 420 -8.90 -4.43 -5.31
N ALA A 421 -7.94 -5.30 -5.63
CA ALA A 421 -8.22 -6.56 -6.32
C ALA A 421 -9.07 -7.51 -5.47
N LEU A 422 -8.82 -7.58 -4.16
CA LEU A 422 -9.61 -8.38 -3.22
C LEU A 422 -11.06 -7.91 -3.15
N CYS A 423 -11.31 -6.60 -3.03
CA CYS A 423 -12.66 -6.04 -3.02
C CYS A 423 -13.38 -6.19 -4.36
N ALA A 424 -12.65 -6.21 -5.48
CA ALA A 424 -13.21 -6.45 -6.81
C ALA A 424 -13.46 -7.93 -7.11
N GLY A 425 -12.97 -8.85 -6.27
CA GLY A 425 -13.11 -10.30 -6.47
C GLY A 425 -12.26 -10.84 -7.63
N VAL A 426 -11.14 -10.16 -7.90
CA VAL A 426 -10.22 -10.49 -8.99
C VAL A 426 -9.07 -11.34 -8.42
N PRO A 427 -8.79 -12.53 -8.98
CA PRO A 427 -7.59 -13.31 -8.67
C PRO A 427 -6.30 -12.50 -8.80
N GLN A 428 -5.30 -12.84 -7.99
CA GLN A 428 -4.06 -12.06 -7.93
C GLN A 428 -2.84 -12.89 -8.30
N LEU A 429 -1.95 -12.30 -9.08
CA LEU A 429 -0.57 -12.74 -9.20
C LEU A 429 0.33 -11.66 -8.63
N VAL A 430 0.92 -11.94 -7.47
CA VAL A 430 1.71 -10.97 -6.74
C VAL A 430 3.19 -11.14 -7.09
N LEU A 431 3.81 -10.09 -7.61
CA LEU A 431 5.23 -9.97 -7.93
C LEU A 431 5.90 -9.02 -6.93
N PRO A 432 6.06 -9.44 -5.65
CA PRO A 432 6.62 -8.58 -4.63
C PRO A 432 8.04 -8.13 -4.97
N GLY A 433 8.23 -6.81 -4.94
CA GLY A 433 9.53 -6.19 -5.15
C GLY A 433 10.32 -5.95 -3.87
N TRP A 434 9.65 -5.67 -2.74
CA TRP A 434 10.35 -5.24 -1.52
C TRP A 434 9.52 -5.36 -0.23
N ALA A 435 10.19 -5.11 0.90
CA ALA A 435 9.61 -4.88 2.23
C ALA A 435 8.41 -5.78 2.60
N ASP A 436 7.23 -5.19 2.79
CA ASP A 436 5.95 -5.80 3.16
C ASP A 436 5.19 -6.36 1.95
N CYS A 437 5.64 -6.10 0.71
CA CYS A 437 5.02 -6.70 -0.46
C CYS A 437 5.13 -8.23 -0.45
N TYR A 438 6.24 -8.77 0.07
CA TYR A 438 6.41 -10.21 0.27
C TYR A 438 5.34 -10.82 1.17
N ASP A 439 4.92 -10.04 2.16
CA ASP A 439 3.88 -10.41 3.12
C ASP A 439 2.49 -10.41 2.46
N PHE A 440 2.23 -9.55 1.47
CA PHE A 440 1.01 -9.60 0.65
C PHE A 440 1.01 -10.78 -0.33
N ALA A 441 2.15 -11.17 -0.88
CA ALA A 441 2.27 -12.37 -1.70
C ALA A 441 1.94 -13.64 -0.89
N ASN A 442 2.46 -13.75 0.33
CA ASN A 442 2.08 -14.80 1.28
C ASN A 442 0.57 -14.79 1.59
N ARG A 443 -0.04 -13.61 1.75
CA ARG A 443 -1.50 -13.49 1.99
C ARG A 443 -2.31 -13.94 0.79
N ALA A 444 -1.89 -13.63 -0.43
CA ALA A 444 -2.60 -14.10 -1.63
C ALA A 444 -2.67 -15.64 -1.68
N GLU A 445 -1.57 -16.31 -1.38
CA GLU A 445 -1.51 -17.78 -1.27
C GLU A 445 -2.34 -18.29 -0.09
N LEU A 446 -2.17 -17.72 1.12
CA LEU A 446 -2.86 -18.14 2.33
C LEU A 446 -4.39 -18.04 2.22
N LEU A 447 -4.88 -17.00 1.56
CA LEU A 447 -6.31 -16.77 1.37
C LEU A 447 -6.90 -17.60 0.23
N GLY A 448 -6.05 -18.24 -0.60
CA GLY A 448 -6.46 -18.98 -1.78
C GLY A 448 -6.96 -18.09 -2.92
N ILE A 449 -6.56 -16.82 -2.97
CA ILE A 449 -7.02 -15.86 -4.01
C ILE A 449 -5.96 -15.56 -5.06
N GLY A 450 -4.80 -16.19 -4.98
CA GLY A 450 -3.72 -15.89 -5.89
C GLY A 450 -2.44 -16.67 -5.62
N ARG A 451 -1.37 -16.25 -6.31
CA ARG A 451 -0.03 -16.82 -6.19
C ARG A 451 1.06 -15.77 -6.08
N TRP A 452 2.16 -16.17 -5.46
CA TRP A 452 3.42 -15.45 -5.51
C TRP A 452 4.15 -15.80 -6.82
N GLY A 453 4.11 -14.88 -7.80
CA GLY A 453 4.55 -15.13 -9.17
C GLY A 453 6.06 -15.01 -9.45
N ASN A 454 6.87 -14.66 -8.46
CA ASN A 454 8.33 -14.55 -8.57
C ASN A 454 9.06 -15.11 -7.34
N LYS A 455 8.57 -16.21 -6.79
CA LYS A 455 9.05 -16.74 -5.50
C LYS A 455 10.54 -17.09 -5.54
N THR A 456 11.08 -17.44 -6.70
CA THR A 456 12.48 -17.79 -6.95
C THR A 456 13.26 -16.58 -7.44
N ALA A 457 12.76 -15.91 -8.48
CA ALA A 457 13.41 -14.77 -9.16
C ALA A 457 13.28 -13.42 -8.42
N LYS A 458 12.64 -13.38 -7.25
CA LYS A 458 12.49 -12.17 -6.42
C LYS A 458 13.81 -11.40 -6.25
N PRO A 459 13.77 -10.06 -6.37
CA PRO A 459 12.57 -9.21 -6.39
C PRO A 459 11.99 -9.02 -7.81
N ARG A 460 12.60 -9.63 -8.83
CA ARG A 460 12.23 -9.49 -10.25
C ARG A 460 11.44 -10.69 -10.70
N TRP A 461 11.52 -11.08 -11.97
CA TRP A 461 10.82 -12.23 -12.52
C TRP A 461 11.66 -12.81 -13.66
N GLU A 462 11.41 -14.08 -13.96
CA GLU A 462 11.97 -14.79 -15.10
C GLU A 462 10.80 -15.35 -15.93
N GLU A 463 11.00 -15.43 -17.24
CA GLU A 463 9.99 -15.87 -18.22
C GLU A 463 9.19 -17.09 -17.73
N LYS A 464 9.92 -18.15 -17.37
CA LYS A 464 9.35 -19.45 -17.04
C LYS A 464 8.53 -19.41 -15.75
N GLU A 465 9.09 -18.84 -14.67
CA GLU A 465 8.41 -18.79 -13.38
C GLU A 465 7.12 -17.96 -13.47
N LEU A 466 7.17 -16.82 -14.16
CA LEU A 466 6.03 -15.95 -14.33
C LEU A 466 4.91 -16.61 -15.16
N CYS A 467 5.27 -17.30 -16.25
CA CYS A 467 4.32 -18.02 -17.10
C CYS A 467 3.65 -19.17 -16.34
N GLU A 468 4.42 -19.98 -15.60
CA GLU A 468 3.88 -21.09 -14.79
C GLU A 468 2.91 -20.59 -13.71
N ALA A 469 3.22 -19.46 -13.07
CA ALA A 469 2.35 -18.90 -12.05
C ALA A 469 1.06 -18.27 -12.65
N LEU A 470 1.12 -17.66 -13.83
CA LEU A 470 -0.06 -17.22 -14.58
C LEU A 470 -0.94 -18.41 -14.99
N GLU A 471 -0.31 -19.49 -15.46
CA GLU A 471 -1.00 -20.73 -15.78
C GLU A 471 -1.74 -21.25 -14.56
N GLU A 472 -1.10 -21.36 -13.39
CA GLU A 472 -1.74 -21.87 -12.18
C GLU A 472 -2.97 -21.05 -11.76
N VAL A 473 -2.89 -19.71 -11.84
CA VAL A 473 -3.97 -18.81 -11.40
C VAL A 473 -5.15 -18.78 -12.38
N ILE A 474 -4.90 -18.92 -13.69
CA ILE A 474 -5.90 -18.63 -14.73
C ILE A 474 -6.31 -19.88 -15.52
N LEU A 475 -5.37 -20.78 -15.83
CA LEU A 475 -5.59 -21.94 -16.72
C LEU A 475 -5.56 -23.29 -15.96
N GLY A 476 -4.92 -23.31 -14.80
CA GLY A 476 -4.58 -24.52 -14.07
C GLY A 476 -5.78 -25.15 -13.35
N PRO A 477 -5.60 -26.35 -12.77
CA PRO A 477 -6.68 -27.08 -12.11
C PRO A 477 -7.28 -26.35 -10.90
N GLN A 478 -6.57 -25.38 -10.32
CA GLN A 478 -7.02 -24.59 -9.17
C GLN A 478 -7.59 -23.22 -9.57
N ALA A 479 -7.60 -22.86 -10.86
CA ALA A 479 -8.01 -21.54 -11.31
C ALA A 479 -9.47 -21.23 -10.94
N GLU A 480 -10.38 -22.21 -11.09
CA GLU A 480 -11.79 -22.05 -10.71
C GLU A 480 -11.95 -21.85 -9.19
N GLU A 481 -11.23 -22.62 -8.37
CA GLU A 481 -11.24 -22.48 -6.91
C GLU A 481 -10.72 -21.11 -6.47
N ILE A 482 -9.61 -20.66 -7.06
CA ILE A 482 -9.02 -19.33 -6.80
C ILE A 482 -10.02 -18.22 -7.15
N GLN A 483 -10.68 -18.33 -8.31
CA GLN A 483 -11.67 -17.35 -8.75
C GLN A 483 -12.90 -17.33 -7.84
N LEU A 484 -13.41 -18.50 -7.45
CA LEU A 484 -14.53 -18.61 -6.54
C LEU A 484 -14.18 -17.97 -5.19
N ARG A 485 -12.98 -18.27 -4.67
CA ARG A 485 -12.49 -17.74 -3.41
C ARG A 485 -12.33 -16.22 -3.43
N ALA A 486 -11.81 -15.66 -4.51
CA ALA A 486 -11.72 -14.21 -4.69
C ALA A 486 -13.11 -13.55 -4.66
N LYS A 487 -14.10 -14.12 -5.37
CA LYS A 487 -15.50 -13.63 -5.38
C LYS A 487 -16.17 -13.74 -4.01
N GLU A 488 -15.92 -14.83 -3.27
CA GLU A 488 -16.44 -15.01 -1.90
C GLU A 488 -15.94 -13.91 -0.96
N LEU A 489 -14.63 -13.63 -0.99
CA LEU A 489 -14.05 -12.57 -0.16
C LEU A 489 -14.55 -11.19 -0.57
N ALA A 490 -14.69 -10.88 -1.85
CA ALA A 490 -15.27 -9.62 -2.31
C ALA A 490 -16.70 -9.41 -1.81
N ARG A 491 -17.53 -10.47 -1.81
CA ARG A 491 -18.90 -10.41 -1.26
C ARG A 491 -18.90 -10.16 0.25
N LYS A 492 -17.93 -10.72 0.97
CA LYS A 492 -17.80 -10.55 2.43
C LYS A 492 -17.22 -9.19 2.82
N TYR A 493 -16.29 -8.69 2.01
CA TYR A 493 -15.57 -7.44 2.21
C TYR A 493 -15.90 -6.47 1.08
N PRO A 494 -17.16 -5.97 1.02
CA PRO A 494 -17.53 -5.03 0.00
C PRO A 494 -16.70 -3.77 0.18
N GLU A 495 -16.42 -3.14 -0.94
CA GLU A 495 -15.54 -2.00 -1.14
C GLU A 495 -15.66 -0.88 -0.08
N SER A 496 -16.87 -0.51 0.32
CA SER A 496 -17.11 0.56 1.30
C SER A 496 -16.97 0.14 2.77
N SER A 497 -16.99 -1.16 3.06
CA SER A 497 -17.09 -1.67 4.43
C SER A 497 -15.99 -1.13 5.33
N GLY A 498 -14.74 -1.14 4.84
CA GLY A 498 -13.63 -0.85 5.71
C GLY A 498 -13.42 0.64 5.99
N ARG A 499 -13.49 1.49 4.97
CA ARG A 499 -13.48 2.95 5.17
C ARG A 499 -14.66 3.42 6.03
N ARG A 500 -15.81 2.74 5.94
CA ARG A 500 -16.98 2.99 6.81
C ARG A 500 -16.75 2.57 8.24
N MET A 501 -16.10 1.44 8.47
CA MET A 501 -15.71 1.03 9.81
C MET A 501 -14.74 2.04 10.43
N ALA A 502 -13.69 2.43 9.70
CA ALA A 502 -12.74 3.44 10.16
C ALA A 502 -13.44 4.76 10.50
N ALA A 503 -14.28 5.29 9.60
CA ALA A 503 -15.03 6.52 9.83
C ALA A 503 -15.93 6.44 11.08
N LYS A 504 -16.65 5.33 11.29
CA LYS A 504 -17.47 5.12 12.49
C LYS A 504 -16.63 5.12 13.77
N VAL A 505 -15.52 4.39 13.78
CA VAL A 505 -14.62 4.35 14.95
C VAL A 505 -14.10 5.74 15.31
N LEU A 506 -13.78 6.57 14.30
CA LEU A 506 -13.38 7.97 14.51
C LEU A 506 -14.54 8.83 15.04
N LEU A 507 -15.77 8.63 14.54
CA LEU A 507 -16.95 9.35 15.02
C LEU A 507 -17.40 8.94 16.43
N ASP A 508 -17.08 7.72 16.86
CA ASP A 508 -17.35 7.24 18.22
C ASP A 508 -16.22 7.63 19.19
N ALA A 509 -15.12 8.19 18.68
CA ALA A 509 -13.93 8.46 19.47
C ALA A 509 -13.97 9.76 20.28
N TRP A 510 -14.99 10.60 20.12
CA TRP A 510 -15.05 11.93 20.74
C TRP A 510 -15.18 11.95 22.25
#